data_AF-A0A1E4FYD3-F1
#
_entry.id   AF-A0A1E4FYD3-F1
#
_cell.length_a   1.000
_cell.length_b   1.000
_cell.length_c   1.000
_cell.angle_alpha   90.00
_cell.angle_beta   90.00
_cell.angle_gamma   90.00
#
_symmetry.space_group_name_H-M   'P 1'
#
loop_
_entity.id
_entity.type
_entity.pdbx_description
1 polymer ?
#
loop_
_entity_poly.entity_id
_entity_poly.type
_entity_poly.pdbx_seq_one_letter_code
_entity_poly.pdbx_strand_id
1 'polypeptide(L)'
;MDFGDDSSRWANDEQCDDPRFSGEGMAPVLERADLWSDASDCQAAFAAGTITYIGEEPELPPVEFDYGDDWSEWANDGECDDPRFTGPGTDKKMLDDDMYGDASDCRALEAEGKVSIITVYTPEYAAGAPYDSSHIDFGDNESDYADDEYCDDPRFMGPGAATVLLESDLMHDAEDCRAAYEDGSIMLIEE
;
A
#
# COMPACT_ATOMS: atom_id res chain seq x y z
N MET A 1 6.84 4.63 28.44
CA MET A 1 6.31 3.86 27.31
C MET A 1 5.45 4.81 26.54
N ASP A 2 5.71 4.91 25.24
CA ASP A 2 4.94 5.75 24.36
C ASP A 2 3.96 4.81 23.62
N PHE A 3 2.66 5.11 23.74
CA PHE A 3 1.58 4.31 23.19
C PHE A 3 1.13 4.83 21.82
N GLY A 4 1.60 6.02 21.40
CA GLY A 4 1.18 6.64 20.15
C GLY A 4 -0.12 7.46 20.29
N ASP A 5 -0.99 7.38 19.29
CA ASP A 5 -2.28 8.08 19.21
C ASP A 5 -3.45 7.15 18.87
N ASP A 6 -4.64 7.72 18.59
CA ASP A 6 -5.87 6.99 18.28
C ASP A 6 -6.29 7.18 16.80
N SER A 7 -5.32 7.18 15.89
CA SER A 7 -5.56 7.53 14.47
C SER A 7 -6.06 6.38 13.58
N SER A 8 -5.95 5.12 13.99
CA SER A 8 -6.45 3.99 13.18
C SER A 8 -7.97 3.89 13.20
N ARG A 9 -8.53 3.21 12.19
CA ARG A 9 -9.98 2.94 12.08
C ARG A 9 -10.53 2.07 13.20
N TRP A 10 -9.66 1.33 13.89
CA TRP A 10 -9.98 0.41 14.97
C TRP A 10 -9.73 1.01 16.35
N ALA A 11 -9.12 2.20 16.43
CA ALA A 11 -8.86 2.85 17.70
C ALA A 11 -10.15 3.13 18.51
N ASN A 12 -10.04 2.98 19.83
CA ASN A 12 -11.15 3.15 20.80
C ASN A 12 -12.29 2.13 20.63
N ASP A 13 -11.98 0.88 20.33
CA ASP A 13 -12.96 -0.22 20.20
C ASP A 13 -13.02 -1.17 21.41
N GLU A 14 -12.34 -0.82 22.50
CA GLU A 14 -12.15 -1.59 23.74
C GLU A 14 -11.17 -2.77 23.62
N GLN A 15 -10.42 -2.87 22.53
CA GLN A 15 -9.32 -3.82 22.34
C GLN A 15 -8.05 -3.05 21.96
N CYS A 16 -6.88 -3.58 22.30
CA CYS A 16 -5.60 -3.03 21.86
C CYS A 16 -5.25 -3.59 20.47
N ASP A 17 -5.18 -2.72 19.47
CA ASP A 17 -4.77 -3.08 18.11
C ASP A 17 -3.26 -3.02 17.89
N ASP A 18 -2.53 -2.29 18.75
CA ASP A 18 -1.10 -2.06 18.56
C ASP A 18 -0.28 -3.36 18.66
N PRO A 19 0.34 -3.81 17.55
CA PRO A 19 1.12 -5.04 17.49
C PRO A 19 2.25 -5.16 18.52
N ARG A 20 2.74 -4.03 19.06
CA ARG A 20 3.85 -3.99 20.03
C ARG A 20 3.47 -4.61 21.37
N PHE A 21 2.21 -4.98 21.55
CA PHE A 21 1.69 -5.63 22.74
C PHE A 21 1.16 -7.05 22.46
N SER A 22 1.02 -7.83 23.53
CA SER A 22 0.44 -9.18 23.48
C SER A 22 -0.22 -9.53 24.82
N GLY A 23 -1.40 -10.16 24.77
CA GLY A 23 -2.11 -10.66 25.94
C GLY A 23 -3.63 -10.68 25.79
N GLU A 24 -4.35 -10.69 26.91
CA GLU A 24 -5.80 -10.62 26.98
C GLU A 24 -6.27 -9.18 26.77
N GLY A 25 -7.17 -8.95 25.81
CA GLY A 25 -7.60 -7.61 25.40
C GLY A 25 -6.91 -7.09 24.13
N MET A 26 -6.09 -7.91 23.46
CA MET A 26 -5.64 -7.63 22.10
C MET A 26 -6.76 -7.88 21.09
N ALA A 27 -6.77 -7.12 20.01
CA ALA A 27 -7.59 -7.39 18.85
C ALA A 27 -7.25 -8.76 18.23
N PRO A 28 -8.24 -9.43 17.57
CA PRO A 28 -8.04 -10.76 16.99
C PRO A 28 -7.17 -10.76 15.73
N VAL A 29 -7.05 -9.59 15.07
CA VAL A 29 -6.20 -9.35 13.91
C VAL A 29 -5.35 -8.14 14.25
N LEU A 30 -4.04 -8.23 14.02
CA LEU A 30 -3.08 -7.16 14.29
C LEU A 30 -2.40 -6.81 12.96
N GLU A 31 -2.48 -5.56 12.54
CA GLU A 31 -1.92 -5.09 11.28
C GLU A 31 -0.73 -4.16 11.55
N ARG A 32 0.24 -4.11 10.63
CA ARG A 32 1.38 -3.17 10.79
C ARG A 32 0.93 -1.70 10.81
N ALA A 33 -0.18 -1.40 10.14
CA ALA A 33 -0.80 -0.07 10.12
C ALA A 33 -1.29 0.39 11.50
N ASP A 34 -1.51 -0.55 12.44
CA ASP A 34 -1.94 -0.24 13.80
C ASP A 34 -0.76 0.01 14.77
N LEU A 35 0.48 -0.03 14.28
CA LEU A 35 1.64 0.35 15.10
C LEU A 35 1.50 1.81 15.57
N TRP A 36 1.56 2.03 16.88
CA TRP A 36 1.38 3.35 17.51
C TRP A 36 0.01 3.98 17.29
N SER A 37 -0.95 3.16 16.86
CA SER A 37 -2.34 3.53 16.72
C SER A 37 -3.14 2.74 17.74
N ASP A 38 -4.19 3.34 18.29
CA ASP A 38 -5.00 2.80 19.40
C ASP A 38 -4.34 2.89 20.80
N ALA A 39 -3.74 4.05 21.06
CA ALA A 39 -3.05 4.33 22.31
C ALA A 39 -3.94 4.24 23.55
N SER A 40 -5.20 4.68 23.46
CA SER A 40 -6.14 4.72 24.58
C SER A 40 -6.45 3.31 25.12
N ASP A 41 -6.78 2.35 24.25
CA ASP A 41 -7.14 0.99 24.66
C ASP A 41 -5.91 0.17 25.04
N CYS A 42 -4.82 0.28 24.29
CA CYS A 42 -3.53 -0.32 24.66
C CYS A 42 -3.01 0.19 26.01
N GLN A 43 -3.13 1.49 26.31
CA GLN A 43 -2.74 2.02 27.62
C GLN A 43 -3.62 1.45 28.73
N ALA A 44 -4.93 1.36 28.52
CA ALA A 44 -5.87 0.83 29.51
C ALA A 44 -5.61 -0.65 29.81
N ALA A 45 -5.46 -1.48 28.78
CA ALA A 45 -5.18 -2.91 28.92
C ALA A 45 -3.79 -3.16 29.55
N PHE A 46 -2.78 -2.37 29.19
CA PHE A 46 -1.45 -2.46 29.80
C PHE A 46 -1.48 -2.08 31.29
N ALA A 47 -2.21 -1.01 31.65
CA ALA A 47 -2.40 -0.59 33.04
C ALA A 47 -3.19 -1.61 33.87
N ALA A 48 -4.14 -2.32 33.24
CA ALA A 48 -4.86 -3.44 33.84
C ALA A 48 -3.99 -4.70 34.00
N GLY A 49 -2.83 -4.76 33.33
CA GLY A 49 -1.92 -5.89 33.35
C GLY A 49 -2.41 -7.09 32.55
N THR A 50 -3.35 -6.89 31.62
CA THR A 50 -3.90 -7.96 30.77
C THR A 50 -3.08 -8.17 29.50
N ILE A 51 -2.37 -7.13 29.04
CA ILE A 51 -1.39 -7.18 27.96
C ILE A 51 0.03 -6.84 28.45
N THR A 52 1.02 -7.23 27.66
CA THR A 52 2.44 -6.99 27.90
C THR A 52 3.10 -6.45 26.64
N TYR A 53 4.05 -5.54 26.80
CA TYR A 53 4.84 -5.01 25.69
C TYR A 53 5.90 -6.01 25.27
N ILE A 54 5.97 -6.31 23.97
CA ILE A 54 6.84 -7.34 23.39
C ILE A 54 7.98 -6.77 22.52
N GLY A 55 7.94 -5.49 22.15
CA GLY A 55 9.01 -4.80 21.42
C GLY A 55 8.48 -3.74 20.45
N GLU A 56 9.36 -2.88 19.91
CA GLU A 56 8.97 -1.83 18.96
C GLU A 56 8.67 -2.37 17.55
N GLU A 57 9.32 -3.48 17.18
CA GLU A 57 9.11 -4.19 15.93
C GLU A 57 8.75 -5.64 16.27
N PRO A 58 7.51 -5.91 16.69
CA PRO A 58 7.02 -7.27 16.81
C PRO A 58 7.10 -7.96 15.44
N GLU A 59 7.48 -9.23 15.42
CA GLU A 59 7.37 -10.05 14.21
C GLU A 59 5.89 -10.36 13.96
N LEU A 60 5.20 -9.40 13.34
CA LEU A 60 3.91 -9.64 12.74
C LEU A 60 4.06 -10.58 11.54
N PRO A 61 3.06 -11.44 11.26
CA PRO A 61 3.03 -12.13 9.99
C PRO A 61 3.13 -11.07 8.87
N PRO A 62 3.95 -11.30 7.83
CA PRO A 62 3.95 -10.41 6.69
C PRO A 62 2.51 -10.33 6.16
N VAL A 63 2.05 -9.12 5.84
CA VAL A 63 0.80 -8.99 5.11
C VAL A 63 1.05 -9.65 3.76
N GLU A 64 0.38 -10.77 3.50
CA GLU A 64 0.61 -11.50 2.27
C GLU A 64 0.09 -10.67 1.09
N PHE A 65 0.93 -10.51 0.07
CA PHE A 65 0.52 -9.90 -1.19
C PHE A 65 -0.61 -10.73 -1.81
N ASP A 66 -1.71 -10.08 -2.18
CA ASP A 66 -2.81 -10.75 -2.87
C ASP A 66 -2.49 -10.92 -4.35
N TYR A 67 -2.06 -12.13 -4.72
CA TYR A 67 -1.80 -12.48 -6.11
C TYR A 67 -3.08 -12.52 -6.98
N GLY A 68 -4.28 -12.63 -6.40
CA GLY A 68 -5.51 -12.83 -7.15
C GLY A 68 -5.79 -14.30 -7.51
N ASP A 69 -6.40 -14.52 -8.69
CA ASP A 69 -6.77 -15.84 -9.23
C ASP A 69 -6.42 -15.93 -10.73
N ASP A 70 -6.63 -17.08 -11.36
CA ASP A 70 -6.27 -17.35 -12.75
C ASP A 70 -7.46 -17.16 -13.70
N TRP A 71 -8.01 -15.95 -13.75
CA TRP A 71 -9.23 -15.67 -14.50
C TRP A 71 -8.99 -15.02 -15.87
N SER A 72 -7.84 -14.38 -16.09
CA SER A 72 -7.51 -13.71 -17.35
C SER A 72 -7.44 -14.71 -18.52
N GLU A 73 -7.66 -14.23 -19.75
CA GLU A 73 -7.41 -15.03 -20.97
C GLU A 73 -5.94 -15.45 -21.11
N TRP A 74 -5.03 -14.69 -20.51
CA TRP A 74 -3.58 -14.94 -20.53
C TRP A 74 -3.07 -15.75 -19.34
N ALA A 75 -3.95 -16.07 -18.39
CA ALA A 75 -3.55 -16.82 -17.21
C ALA A 75 -2.95 -18.21 -17.54
N ASN A 76 -1.92 -18.62 -16.79
CA ASN A 76 -1.25 -19.92 -16.94
C ASN A 76 -0.58 -20.15 -18.31
N ASP A 77 -0.06 -19.10 -18.96
CA ASP A 77 0.65 -19.19 -20.24
C ASP A 77 2.18 -19.23 -20.12
N GLY A 78 2.70 -19.00 -18.90
CA GLY A 78 4.12 -19.03 -18.54
C GLY A 78 4.80 -17.66 -18.47
N GLU A 79 4.09 -16.58 -18.75
CA GLU A 79 4.48 -15.19 -18.46
C GLU A 79 3.64 -14.67 -17.27
N CYS A 80 4.02 -13.53 -16.67
CA CYS A 80 3.19 -12.87 -15.65
C CYS A 80 2.49 -11.67 -16.28
N ASP A 81 1.17 -11.77 -16.45
CA ASP A 81 0.35 -10.75 -17.13
C ASP A 81 -0.23 -9.69 -16.18
N ASP A 82 0.09 -9.77 -14.89
CA ASP A 82 -0.42 -8.83 -13.90
C ASP A 82 0.40 -7.52 -13.87
N PRO A 83 -0.20 -6.34 -14.19
CA PRO A 83 0.47 -5.04 -14.26
C PRO A 83 1.10 -4.58 -12.93
N ARG A 84 0.82 -5.25 -11.81
CA ARG A 84 1.44 -4.97 -10.51
C ARG A 84 2.87 -5.51 -10.41
N PHE A 85 3.31 -6.31 -11.40
CA PHE A 85 4.64 -6.90 -11.47
C PHE A 85 5.51 -6.25 -12.54
N THR A 86 6.82 -6.35 -12.35
CA THR A 86 7.84 -5.94 -13.32
C THR A 86 8.96 -6.98 -13.40
N GLY A 87 9.67 -7.03 -14.52
CA GLY A 87 10.85 -7.89 -14.71
C GLY A 87 10.82 -8.68 -16.01
N PRO A 88 11.88 -9.45 -16.31
CA PRO A 88 11.98 -10.23 -17.55
C PRO A 88 10.97 -11.38 -17.69
N GLY A 89 10.24 -11.72 -16.64
CA GLY A 89 9.18 -12.73 -16.70
C GLY A 89 7.77 -12.19 -16.97
N THR A 90 7.57 -10.87 -17.06
CA THR A 90 6.27 -10.30 -17.41
C THR A 90 6.02 -10.39 -18.91
N ASP A 91 4.75 -10.32 -19.33
CA ASP A 91 4.43 -10.09 -20.74
C ASP A 91 4.97 -8.73 -21.21
N LYS A 92 5.12 -8.59 -22.53
CA LYS A 92 5.55 -7.35 -23.17
C LYS A 92 4.46 -6.29 -23.23
N LYS A 93 3.20 -6.67 -23.05
CA LYS A 93 2.02 -5.84 -23.18
C LYS A 93 1.07 -6.09 -22.01
N MET A 94 1.40 -5.48 -20.88
CA MET A 94 0.53 -5.43 -19.71
C MET A 94 -0.79 -4.71 -20.03
N LEU A 95 -1.90 -5.25 -19.55
CA LEU A 95 -3.22 -4.63 -19.58
C LEU A 95 -3.73 -4.44 -18.16
N ASP A 96 -4.29 -3.28 -17.86
CA ASP A 96 -4.89 -3.02 -16.55
C ASP A 96 -6.04 -3.98 -16.23
N ASP A 97 -6.76 -4.41 -17.28
CA ASP A 97 -7.80 -5.41 -17.15
C ASP A 97 -7.26 -6.75 -16.63
N ASP A 98 -6.00 -7.12 -16.86
CA ASP A 98 -5.43 -8.41 -16.43
C ASP A 98 -4.92 -8.41 -14.97
N MET A 99 -5.09 -7.30 -14.26
CA MET A 99 -4.73 -7.19 -12.84
C MET A 99 -5.47 -8.22 -11.99
N TYR A 100 -4.74 -8.92 -11.11
CA TYR A 100 -5.21 -10.06 -10.30
C TYR A 100 -5.63 -11.29 -11.13
N GLY A 101 -5.30 -11.32 -12.43
CA GLY A 101 -5.82 -12.29 -13.39
C GLY A 101 -4.93 -13.49 -13.68
N ASP A 102 -3.68 -13.47 -13.23
CA ASP A 102 -2.66 -14.47 -13.56
C ASP A 102 -1.81 -14.84 -12.33
N ALA A 103 -2.49 -15.22 -11.26
CA ALA A 103 -1.87 -15.43 -9.96
C ALA A 103 -0.82 -16.55 -9.93
N SER A 104 -1.09 -17.67 -10.62
CA SER A 104 -0.23 -18.85 -10.61
C SER A 104 1.14 -18.57 -11.22
N ASP A 105 1.18 -17.93 -12.39
CA ASP A 105 2.45 -17.66 -13.08
C ASP A 105 3.21 -16.52 -12.42
N CYS A 106 2.54 -15.42 -12.03
CA CYS A 106 3.18 -14.34 -11.30
C CYS A 106 3.81 -14.82 -9.98
N ARG A 107 3.14 -15.70 -9.23
CA ARG A 107 3.71 -16.31 -8.02
C ARG A 107 4.90 -17.21 -8.32
N ALA A 108 4.82 -18.03 -9.36
CA ALA A 108 5.91 -18.93 -9.73
C ALA A 108 7.16 -18.14 -10.18
N LEU A 109 6.95 -17.11 -11.01
CA LEU A 109 8.00 -16.28 -11.56
C LEU A 109 8.62 -15.35 -10.52
N GLU A 110 7.85 -14.89 -9.53
CA GLU A 110 8.36 -14.14 -8.38
C GLU A 110 9.28 -15.02 -7.52
N ALA A 111 8.85 -16.26 -7.23
CA ALA A 111 9.67 -17.24 -6.51
C ALA A 111 10.96 -17.64 -7.26
N GLU A 112 10.95 -17.56 -8.59
CA GLU A 112 12.12 -17.74 -9.44
C GLU A 112 13.02 -16.49 -9.53
N GLY A 113 12.57 -15.34 -9.02
CA GLY A 113 13.25 -14.05 -9.11
C GLY A 113 13.24 -13.45 -10.52
N LYS A 114 12.30 -13.86 -11.37
CA LYS A 114 12.13 -13.34 -12.73
C LYS A 114 11.19 -12.15 -12.81
N VAL A 115 10.28 -12.01 -11.85
CA VAL A 115 9.46 -10.83 -11.66
C VAL A 115 9.56 -10.34 -10.22
N SER A 116 9.13 -9.12 -9.97
CA SER A 116 9.03 -8.51 -8.65
C SER A 116 7.80 -7.62 -8.60
N ILE A 117 7.15 -7.57 -7.44
CA ILE A 117 6.02 -6.67 -7.19
C ILE A 117 6.55 -5.24 -7.20
N ILE A 118 5.88 -4.34 -7.94
CA ILE A 118 6.21 -2.92 -7.94
C ILE A 118 5.88 -2.34 -6.56
N THR A 119 6.79 -1.53 -6.00
CA THR A 119 6.76 -1.09 -4.59
C THR A 119 5.41 -0.53 -4.15
N VAL A 120 4.74 0.29 -4.96
CA VAL A 120 3.44 0.88 -4.62
C VAL A 120 2.34 -0.16 -4.38
N TYR A 121 2.46 -1.37 -4.94
CA TYR A 121 1.51 -2.47 -4.72
C TYR A 121 1.91 -3.39 -3.57
N THR A 122 3.05 -3.18 -2.91
CA THR A 122 3.40 -4.02 -1.76
C THR A 122 2.60 -3.61 -0.53
N PRO A 123 2.13 -4.57 0.27
CA PRO A 123 1.40 -4.25 1.50
C PRO A 123 2.21 -3.39 2.48
N GLU A 124 3.54 -3.52 2.46
CA GLU A 124 4.44 -2.71 3.28
C GLU A 124 4.44 -1.23 2.88
N TYR A 125 4.30 -0.92 1.58
CA TYR A 125 4.19 0.46 1.12
C TYR A 125 2.82 1.03 1.49
N ALA A 126 1.74 0.29 1.22
CA ALA A 126 0.39 0.73 1.61
C ALA A 126 0.29 0.98 3.13
N ALA A 127 0.89 0.13 3.96
CA ALA A 127 0.91 0.31 5.42
C ALA A 127 1.86 1.44 5.90
N GLY A 128 2.67 2.02 5.01
CA GLY A 128 3.56 3.14 5.33
C GLY A 128 2.88 4.50 5.28
N ALA A 129 1.66 4.58 4.76
CA ALA A 129 0.86 5.80 4.75
C ALA A 129 0.40 6.20 6.18
N PRO A 130 0.22 7.51 6.47
CA PRO A 130 0.38 8.61 5.54
C PRO A 130 1.83 9.03 5.30
N TYR A 131 2.18 9.34 4.05
CA TYR A 131 3.52 9.79 3.66
C TYR A 131 3.71 11.31 3.80
N ASP A 132 4.91 11.76 4.23
CA ASP A 132 5.27 13.18 4.23
C ASP A 132 5.58 13.65 2.81
N SER A 133 4.69 14.48 2.27
CA SER A 133 4.77 15.03 0.92
C SER A 133 5.47 16.40 0.84
N SER A 134 5.90 16.97 1.97
CA SER A 134 6.36 18.37 2.06
C SER A 134 7.59 18.72 1.22
N HIS A 135 8.29 17.70 0.72
CA HIS A 135 9.48 17.82 -0.12
C HIS A 135 9.17 17.79 -1.63
N ILE A 136 7.94 17.46 -2.02
CA ILE A 136 7.53 17.27 -3.41
C ILE A 136 6.87 18.54 -3.93
N ASP A 137 7.27 18.99 -5.12
CA ASP A 137 6.56 20.03 -5.85
C ASP A 137 5.55 19.37 -6.80
N PHE A 138 4.29 19.37 -6.39
CA PHE A 138 3.18 18.81 -7.16
C PHE A 138 2.70 19.74 -8.29
N GLY A 139 3.12 21.02 -8.30
CA GLY A 139 2.70 21.97 -9.31
C GLY A 139 1.30 22.56 -9.07
N ASP A 140 0.44 22.56 -10.09
CA ASP A 140 -0.88 23.20 -10.08
C ASP A 140 -2.02 22.28 -10.58
N ASN A 141 -3.25 22.80 -10.70
CA ASN A 141 -4.43 22.07 -11.20
C ASN A 141 -4.94 22.67 -12.52
N GLU A 142 -4.06 23.12 -13.41
CA GLU A 142 -4.44 23.84 -14.65
C GLU A 142 -4.54 22.94 -15.92
N SER A 143 -4.53 21.60 -15.79
CA SER A 143 -4.71 20.65 -16.91
C SER A 143 -6.20 20.32 -17.19
N ASP A 144 -6.45 19.63 -18.30
CA ASP A 144 -7.80 19.19 -18.70
C ASP A 144 -8.36 18.07 -17.79
N TYR A 145 -7.48 17.37 -17.06
CA TYR A 145 -7.79 16.22 -16.21
C TYR A 145 -7.53 16.48 -14.72
N ALA A 146 -7.17 17.70 -14.33
CA ALA A 146 -7.00 18.04 -12.92
C ALA A 146 -8.31 17.94 -12.12
N ASP A 147 -8.19 17.57 -10.84
CA ASP A 147 -9.28 17.42 -9.87
C ASP A 147 -10.31 16.33 -10.29
N ASP A 148 -9.83 15.21 -10.83
CA ASP A 148 -10.65 14.09 -11.31
C ASP A 148 -10.56 12.80 -10.46
N GLU A 149 -9.91 12.89 -9.30
CA GLU A 149 -9.62 11.82 -8.32
C GLU A 149 -8.47 10.87 -8.73
N TYR A 150 -7.81 11.11 -9.87
CA TYR A 150 -6.68 10.31 -10.35
C TYR A 150 -5.49 11.18 -10.76
N CYS A 151 -4.35 10.97 -10.11
CA CYS A 151 -3.11 11.68 -10.42
C CYS A 151 -2.68 11.48 -11.89
N ASP A 152 -2.77 12.53 -12.71
CA ASP A 152 -2.39 12.51 -14.12
C ASP A 152 -0.90 12.85 -14.38
N ASP A 153 -0.18 13.30 -13.35
CA ASP A 153 1.23 13.68 -13.46
C ASP A 153 2.12 12.45 -13.74
N PRO A 154 2.82 12.40 -14.90
CA PRO A 154 3.64 11.26 -15.31
C PRO A 154 4.81 10.91 -14.38
N ARG A 155 5.17 11.80 -13.44
CA ARG A 155 6.19 11.53 -12.42
C ARG A 155 5.75 10.51 -11.38
N PHE A 156 4.46 10.21 -11.31
CA PHE A 156 3.90 9.28 -10.34
C PHE A 156 3.41 8.01 -11.00
N MET A 157 3.42 6.91 -10.24
CA MET A 157 2.81 5.66 -10.65
C MET A 157 2.09 5.00 -9.48
N GLY A 158 1.03 4.24 -9.79
CA GLY A 158 0.33 3.41 -8.82
C GLY A 158 -1.17 3.35 -9.08
N PRO A 159 -1.93 2.65 -8.23
CA PRO A 159 -3.38 2.54 -8.37
C PRO A 159 -4.14 3.88 -8.29
N GLY A 160 -3.56 4.91 -7.67
CA GLY A 160 -4.13 6.27 -7.65
C GLY A 160 -3.74 7.15 -8.84
N ALA A 161 -2.96 6.64 -9.79
CA ALA A 161 -2.57 7.38 -10.98
C ALA A 161 -3.55 7.13 -12.15
N ALA A 162 -3.63 8.08 -13.07
CA ALA A 162 -4.35 7.91 -14.31
C ALA A 162 -3.73 6.78 -15.16
N THR A 163 -4.56 6.03 -15.86
CA THR A 163 -4.10 4.92 -16.74
C THR A 163 -3.41 5.43 -18.01
N VAL A 164 -3.67 6.68 -18.38
CA VAL A 164 -3.05 7.36 -19.52
C VAL A 164 -2.34 8.60 -19.00
N LEU A 165 -1.01 8.57 -19.03
CA LEU A 165 -0.16 9.68 -18.62
C LEU A 165 0.37 10.41 -19.85
N LEU A 166 0.23 11.73 -19.89
CA LEU A 166 0.71 12.58 -20.99
C LEU A 166 1.82 13.51 -20.50
N GLU A 167 2.78 13.80 -21.37
CA GLU A 167 3.83 14.81 -21.08
C GLU A 167 3.24 16.21 -20.83
N SER A 168 2.04 16.49 -21.36
CA SER A 168 1.34 17.75 -21.12
C SER A 168 0.88 17.93 -19.67
N ASP A 169 0.78 16.84 -18.92
CA ASP A 169 0.19 16.80 -17.58
C ASP A 169 1.31 16.81 -16.50
N LEU A 170 2.56 16.98 -16.93
CA LEU A 170 3.72 17.14 -16.06
C LEU A 170 3.54 18.36 -15.12
N MET A 171 3.63 18.12 -13.81
CA MET A 171 3.40 19.12 -12.75
C MET A 171 1.98 19.71 -12.74
N HIS A 172 1.00 18.92 -13.20
CA HIS A 172 -0.40 19.22 -13.06
C HIS A 172 -1.08 18.24 -12.10
N ASP A 173 -2.36 18.51 -11.83
CA ASP A 173 -3.20 17.73 -10.93
C ASP A 173 -2.66 17.60 -9.50
N ALA A 174 -2.15 18.71 -8.99
CA ALA A 174 -1.42 18.77 -7.74
C ALA A 174 -2.22 18.37 -6.48
N GLU A 175 -3.55 18.54 -6.48
CA GLU A 175 -4.38 18.13 -5.34
C GLU A 175 -4.56 16.60 -5.29
N ASP A 176 -4.87 15.96 -6.41
CA ASP A 176 -5.08 14.51 -6.47
C ASP A 176 -3.77 13.75 -6.34
N CYS A 177 -2.70 14.20 -7.02
CA CYS A 177 -1.36 13.63 -6.84
C CYS A 177 -0.86 13.72 -5.40
N ARG A 178 -1.09 14.85 -4.71
CA ARG A 178 -0.71 14.97 -3.30
C ARG A 178 -1.52 14.02 -2.44
N ALA A 179 -2.85 13.99 -2.61
CA ALA A 179 -3.72 13.13 -1.82
C ALA A 179 -3.37 11.65 -2.00
N ALA A 180 -3.17 11.23 -3.25
CA ALA A 180 -2.81 9.86 -3.58
C ALA A 180 -1.41 9.47 -3.06
N TYR A 181 -0.43 10.38 -3.12
CA TYR A 181 0.91 10.12 -2.57
C TYR A 181 0.86 9.98 -1.05
N GLU A 182 0.16 10.89 -0.37
CA GLU A 182 0.01 10.86 1.09
C GLU A 182 -0.71 9.59 1.55
N ASP A 183 -1.75 9.15 0.83
CA ASP A 183 -2.47 7.90 1.12
C ASP A 183 -1.69 6.62 0.71
N GLY A 184 -0.56 6.75 0.03
CA GLY A 184 0.26 5.62 -0.41
C GLY A 184 -0.31 4.85 -1.59
N SER A 185 -1.27 5.43 -2.33
CA SER A 185 -1.83 4.86 -3.56
C SER A 185 -1.03 5.20 -4.82
N ILE A 186 -0.07 6.12 -4.73
CA ILE A 186 0.96 6.34 -5.76
C ILE A 186 2.35 6.46 -5.12
N MET A 187 3.38 6.29 -5.95
CA MET A 187 4.78 6.57 -5.62
C MET A 187 5.40 7.49 -6.67
N LEU A 188 6.32 8.35 -6.24
CA LEU A 188 7.13 9.17 -7.12
C LEU A 188 8.22 8.30 -7.76
N ILE A 189 8.27 8.25 -9.10
CA ILE A 189 9.27 7.46 -9.84
C ILE A 189 10.40 8.31 -10.41
N GLU A 190 10.17 9.61 -10.59
CA GLU A 190 11.17 10.58 -11.01
C GLU A 190 10.86 11.97 -10.44
N GLU A 191 11.89 12.79 -10.19
CA GLU A 191 11.76 14.17 -9.69
C GLU A 191 11.56 15.19 -10.82
#